data_AF-A0A7J7WN07-F1
#
_entry.id   AF-A0A7J7WN07-F1
#
_cell.length_a   1.000
_cell.length_b   1.000
_cell.length_c   1.000
_cell.angle_alpha   90.00
_cell.angle_beta   90.00
_cell.angle_gamma   90.00
#
_symmetry.space_group_name_H-M   'P 1'
#
loop_
_entity.id
_entity.type
_entity.pdbx_description
1 polymer ?
#
loop_
_entity_poly.entity_id
_entity_poly.type
_entity_poly.pdbx_seq_one_letter_code
_entity_poly.pdbx_strand_id
1 'polypeptide(L)'
;MMLSRAKPAVGGDLPHTDKRKKKGRKMPKLEELLSQRDFTGAITLLEFKRHVGEQEEDTNLWIGYCAFHLGDYKRALELQKAVFKIASSFIWLTSLMMRRS
;
A
#
# COMPACT_ATOMS: atom_id res chain seq x y z
N MET A 1 40.46 -30.63 -25.98
CA MET A 1 40.48 -29.64 -24.89
C MET A 1 39.05 -29.38 -24.44
N MET A 2 38.68 -29.80 -23.23
CA MET A 2 37.36 -29.54 -22.62
C MET A 2 37.51 -28.30 -21.73
N LEU A 3 36.88 -27.18 -22.06
CA LEU A 3 36.85 -26.01 -21.16
C LEU A 3 35.53 -26.01 -20.38
N SER A 4 35.70 -26.27 -19.09
CA SER A 4 34.70 -26.36 -18.03
C SER A 4 33.79 -25.13 -17.95
N ARG A 5 32.50 -25.41 -17.71
CA ARG A 5 31.44 -24.43 -17.41
C ARG A 5 31.78 -23.65 -16.12
N ALA A 6 32.09 -22.36 -16.25
CA ALA A 6 32.20 -21.45 -15.11
C ALA A 6 30.80 -20.94 -14.71
N LYS A 7 30.43 -21.12 -13.43
CA LYS A 7 29.29 -20.45 -12.78
C LYS A 7 29.74 -19.07 -12.30
N PRO A 8 29.00 -17.98 -12.56
CA PRO A 8 29.16 -16.78 -11.77
C PRO A 8 28.41 -16.97 -10.45
N ALA A 9 29.17 -17.09 -9.36
CA ALA A 9 28.69 -16.77 -8.02
C ALA A 9 28.82 -15.25 -7.86
N VAL A 10 27.71 -14.52 -8.03
CA VAL A 10 27.60 -13.16 -7.49
C VAL A 10 26.73 -13.27 -6.25
N GLY A 11 27.41 -13.40 -5.11
CA GLY A 11 26.85 -13.05 -3.82
C GLY A 11 26.53 -11.57 -3.83
N GLY A 12 25.24 -11.26 -3.67
CA GLY A 12 24.76 -9.97 -3.20
C GLY A 12 24.03 -10.22 -1.89
N ASP A 13 24.80 -10.42 -0.81
CA ASP A 13 24.29 -10.34 0.56
C ASP A 13 23.81 -8.89 0.79
N LEU A 14 22.53 -8.64 0.49
CA LEU A 14 21.82 -7.54 1.13
C LEU A 14 21.52 -8.03 2.54
N PRO A 15 21.95 -7.33 3.61
CA PRO A 15 21.53 -7.67 4.95
C PRO A 15 20.09 -7.17 5.11
N HIS A 16 19.12 -7.84 4.48
CA HIS A 16 17.74 -7.66 4.85
C HIS A 16 17.52 -8.46 6.13
N THR A 17 17.90 -7.81 7.23
CA THR A 17 17.77 -8.24 8.62
C THR A 17 16.70 -9.31 8.83
N ASP A 18 17.16 -10.56 8.97
CA ASP A 18 16.43 -11.67 9.57
C ASP A 18 16.24 -11.38 11.07
N LYS A 19 15.36 -10.42 11.37
CA LYS A 19 14.96 -10.09 12.74
C LYS A 19 13.46 -9.83 12.81
N ARG A 20 12.65 -10.86 12.54
CA ARG A 20 11.37 -10.94 13.24
C ARG A 20 11.05 -12.36 13.68
N LYS A 21 11.59 -12.63 14.88
CA LYS A 21 11.16 -13.67 15.81
C LYS A 21 9.67 -13.96 15.66
N LYS A 22 9.36 -15.25 15.55
CA LYS A 22 8.05 -15.86 15.84
C LYS A 22 7.53 -15.36 17.20
N LYS A 23 6.87 -14.21 17.25
CA LYS A 23 5.96 -13.84 18.35
C LYS A 23 4.57 -14.17 17.85
N GLY A 24 3.82 -14.91 18.67
CA GLY A 24 2.55 -15.56 18.32
C GLY A 24 1.68 -14.72 17.40
N ARG A 25 1.09 -15.40 16.40
CA ARG A 25 0.26 -14.89 15.30
C ARG A 25 -0.73 -13.82 15.77
N LYS A 26 -0.26 -12.59 15.92
CA LYS A 26 -1.10 -11.40 16.05
C LYS A 26 -1.02 -10.72 14.69
N MET A 27 -2.19 -10.44 14.11
CA MET A 27 -2.27 -9.78 12.83
C MET A 27 -1.50 -8.46 12.93
N PRO A 28 -0.52 -8.19 12.05
CA PRO A 28 0.27 -6.97 12.09
C PRO A 28 -0.65 -5.76 12.01
N LYS A 29 -0.37 -4.72 12.79
CA LYS A 29 -1.08 -3.44 12.70
C LYS A 29 -0.47 -2.58 11.60
N LEU A 30 -1.28 -1.66 11.05
CA LEU A 30 -0.84 -0.77 9.99
C LEU A 30 0.37 0.08 10.42
N GLU A 31 0.34 0.62 11.64
CA GLU A 31 1.38 1.50 12.17
C GLU A 31 2.73 0.78 12.30
N GLU A 32 2.71 -0.52 12.61
CA GLU A 32 3.93 -1.33 12.69
C GLU A 32 4.57 -1.52 11.31
N LEU A 33 3.75 -1.75 10.27
CA LEU A 33 4.21 -1.90 8.89
C LEU A 33 4.78 -0.57 8.37
N LEU A 34 4.10 0.55 8.66
CA LEU A 34 4.59 1.89 8.33
C LEU A 34 5.90 2.22 9.03
N SER A 35 6.03 1.89 10.32
CA SER A 35 7.28 2.09 11.09
C SER A 35 8.45 1.30 10.52
N GLN A 36 8.18 0.13 9.96
CA GLN A 36 9.18 -0.73 9.31
C GLN A 36 9.44 -0.36 7.85
N ARG A 37 8.74 0.67 7.31
CA ARG A 37 8.73 1.04 5.88
C ARG A 37 8.32 -0.12 4.97
N ASP A 38 7.59 -1.09 5.51
CA ASP A 38 7.01 -2.19 4.73
C ASP A 38 5.69 -1.73 4.11
N PHE A 39 5.81 -0.89 3.09
CA PHE A 39 4.67 -0.33 2.37
C PHE A 39 3.92 -1.39 1.56
N THR A 40 4.60 -2.44 1.10
CA THR A 40 3.98 -3.57 0.38
C THR A 40 3.12 -4.40 1.33
N GLY A 41 3.61 -4.69 2.52
CA GLY A 41 2.85 -5.34 3.58
C GLY A 41 1.65 -4.49 4.02
N ALA A 42 1.83 -3.18 4.17
CA ALA A 42 0.76 -2.24 4.50
C ALA A 42 -0.36 -2.25 3.43
N ILE A 43 -0.02 -2.17 2.15
CA ILE A 43 -0.99 -2.26 1.04
C ILE A 43 -1.73 -3.60 1.10
N THR A 44 -1.01 -4.71 1.30
CA THR A 44 -1.62 -6.05 1.34
C THR A 44 -2.61 -6.18 2.49
N LEU A 45 -2.28 -5.65 3.67
CA LEU A 45 -3.18 -5.62 4.84
C LEU A 45 -4.45 -4.79 4.56
N LEU A 46 -4.29 -3.60 3.96
CA LEU A 46 -5.39 -2.70 3.64
C LEU A 46 -6.31 -3.27 2.55
N GLU A 47 -5.74 -3.91 1.54
CA GLU A 47 -6.49 -4.61 0.50
C GLU A 47 -7.27 -5.80 1.06
N PHE A 48 -6.64 -6.57 1.96
CA PHE A 48 -7.33 -7.65 2.66
C PHE A 48 -8.51 -7.13 3.49
N LYS A 49 -8.31 -6.08 4.30
CA LYS A 49 -9.38 -5.42 5.07
C LYS A 49 -10.55 -4.97 4.19
N ARG A 50 -10.24 -4.42 3.01
CA ARG A 50 -11.24 -4.05 2.01
C ARG A 50 -12.05 -5.24 1.51
N HIS A 51 -11.41 -6.38 1.26
CA HIS A 51 -12.08 -7.59 0.81
C HIS A 51 -12.98 -8.24 1.87
N VAL A 52 -12.63 -8.13 3.15
CA VAL A 52 -13.45 -8.67 4.25
C VAL A 52 -14.54 -7.70 4.73
N GLY A 53 -14.65 -6.52 4.10
CA GLY A 53 -15.66 -5.50 4.45
C GLY A 53 -15.29 -4.64 5.67
N GLU A 54 -14.09 -4.77 6.20
CA GLU A 54 -13.53 -3.94 7.27
C GLU A 54 -12.80 -2.70 6.71
N GLN A 55 -13.34 -2.14 5.62
CA GLN A 55 -12.76 -0.96 5.00
C GLN A 55 -13.03 0.27 5.87
N GLU A 56 -11.97 0.92 6.32
CA GLU A 56 -12.05 2.24 6.97
C GLU A 56 -12.04 3.34 5.88
N GLU A 57 -12.62 4.52 6.17
CA GLU A 57 -12.67 5.65 5.22
C GLU A 57 -11.27 6.03 4.71
N ASP A 58 -10.26 5.93 5.56
CA ASP A 58 -8.87 6.27 5.25
C ASP A 58 -8.12 5.19 4.48
N THR A 59 -8.73 4.03 4.22
CA THR A 59 -8.06 2.89 3.54
C THR A 59 -7.44 3.33 2.20
N ASN A 60 -8.18 4.09 1.40
CA ASN A 60 -7.70 4.58 0.10
C ASN A 60 -6.56 5.60 0.25
N LEU A 61 -6.61 6.43 1.29
CA LEU A 61 -5.56 7.40 1.62
C LEU A 61 -4.26 6.68 1.97
N TRP A 62 -4.33 5.66 2.85
CA TRP A 62 -3.16 4.89 3.28
C TRP A 62 -2.56 4.04 2.14
N ILE A 63 -3.40 3.46 1.27
CA ILE A 63 -2.91 2.78 0.06
C ILE A 63 -2.18 3.78 -0.85
N GLY A 64 -2.73 4.98 -1.04
CA GLY A 64 -2.07 6.05 -1.81
C GLY A 64 -0.73 6.47 -1.22
N TYR A 65 -0.66 6.65 0.10
CA TYR A 65 0.58 6.96 0.83
C TYR A 65 1.65 5.88 0.64
N CYS A 66 1.27 4.61 0.81
CA CYS A 66 2.19 3.49 0.64
C CYS A 66 2.66 3.35 -0.81
N ALA A 67 1.76 3.50 -1.80
CA ALA A 67 2.10 3.45 -3.22
C ALA A 67 3.04 4.59 -3.64
N PHE A 68 2.84 5.78 -3.09
CA PHE A 68 3.74 6.92 -3.30
C PHE A 68 5.17 6.63 -2.80
N HIS A 69 5.30 6.06 -1.61
CA HIS A 69 6.61 5.73 -1.04
C HIS A 69 7.30 4.52 -1.68
N LEU A 70 6.56 3.67 -2.41
CA LEU A 70 7.12 2.59 -3.24
C LEU A 70 7.62 3.07 -4.61
N GLY A 71 7.45 4.35 -4.95
CA GLY A 71 7.82 4.89 -6.26
C GLY A 71 6.79 4.60 -7.35
N ASP A 72 5.63 4.07 -6.99
CA ASP A 72 4.55 3.70 -7.91
C ASP A 72 3.61 4.90 -8.15
N TYR A 73 4.21 6.00 -8.60
CA TYR A 73 3.57 7.32 -8.66
C TYR A 73 2.32 7.37 -9.56
N LYS A 74 2.26 6.51 -10.59
CA LYS A 74 1.08 6.38 -11.47
C LYS A 74 -0.14 5.90 -10.70
N ARG A 75 0.04 4.88 -9.85
CA ARG A 75 -1.02 4.28 -9.04
C ARG A 75 -1.50 5.25 -7.96
N ALA A 76 -0.57 5.98 -7.32
CA ALA A 76 -0.92 7.03 -6.34
C ALA A 76 -1.76 8.16 -6.98
N LEU A 77 -1.39 8.60 -8.19
CA LEU A 77 -2.13 9.64 -8.93
C LEU A 77 -3.55 9.23 -9.31
N GLU A 78 -3.77 7.97 -9.72
CA GLU A 78 -5.12 7.47 -10.02
C GLU A 78 -6.01 7.40 -8.77
N LEU A 79 -5.48 6.88 -7.66
CA LEU A 79 -6.19 6.84 -6.38
C LEU A 79 -6.57 8.24 -5.89
N GLN A 80 -5.64 9.19 -5.96
CA GLN A 80 -5.90 10.57 -5.55
C GLN A 80 -6.95 11.26 -6.43
N LYS A 81 -6.93 11.04 -7.75
CA LYS A 81 -7.94 11.55 -8.68
C LYS A 81 -9.33 10.96 -8.41
N ALA A 82 -9.41 9.66 -8.09
CA ALA A 82 -10.67 9.01 -7.76
C ALA A 82 -11.30 9.62 -6.51
N VAL A 83 -10.52 9.80 -5.44
CA VAL A 83 -10.96 10.45 -4.19
C VAL A 83 -11.42 11.88 -4.47
N PHE A 84 -10.65 12.66 -5.25
CA PHE A 84 -11.01 14.04 -5.58
C PHE A 84 -12.31 14.16 -6.40
N LYS A 85 -12.56 13.20 -7.32
CA LYS A 85 -13.78 13.18 -8.12
C LYS A 85 -15.02 12.81 -7.31
N ILE A 86 -14.88 11.89 -6.36
CA ILE A 86 -15.94 11.54 -5.41
C ILE A 86 -16.27 12.75 -4.52
N ALA A 87 -15.26 13.42 -3.96
CA ALA A 87 -15.44 14.61 -3.14
C ALA A 87 -16.12 15.75 -3.93
N SER A 88 -15.71 16.00 -5.17
CA SER A 88 -16.37 16.98 -6.02
C SER A 88 -17.84 16.62 -6.25
N SER A 89 -18.14 15.38 -6.60
CA SER A 89 -19.52 14.94 -6.86
C SER A 89 -20.42 15.09 -5.62
N PHE A 90 -19.88 14.85 -4.43
CA PHE A 90 -20.57 15.05 -3.15
C PHE A 90 -20.88 16.53 -2.87
N ILE A 91 -19.94 17.43 -3.15
CA ILE A 91 -20.14 18.89 -3.01
C ILE A 91 -21.19 19.40 -4.01
N TRP A 92 -21.17 18.90 -5.25
CA TRP A 92 -22.18 19.25 -6.26
C TRP A 92 -23.58 18.75 -5.88
N LEU A 93 -23.71 17.54 -5.36
CA LEU A 93 -24.99 16.97 -4.93
C LEU A 93 -25.60 17.72 -3.74
N THR A 94 -24.79 18.08 -2.74
CA THR A 94 -25.24 18.88 -1.60
C THR A 94 -25.66 20.29 -2.02
N SER A 95 -24.88 20.94 -2.90
CA SER A 95 -25.24 22.26 -3.43
C SER A 95 -26.52 22.24 -4.29
N LEU A 96 -26.76 21.17 -5.05
CA LEU A 96 -27.98 20.98 -5.84
C LEU A 96 -29.21 20.69 -4.96
N MET A 97 -29.06 19.93 -3.88
CA MET A 97 -30.14 19.71 -2.89
C MET A 97 -30.51 21.00 -2.16
N MET A 98 -29.54 21.81 -1.74
CA MET A 98 -29.79 23.08 -1.04
C MET A 98 -30.45 24.16 -1.92
N ARG A 99 -30.29 24.11 -3.25
CA ARG A 99 -30.85 25.11 -4.17
C ARG A 99 -32.29 24.82 -4.61
N ARG A 100 -32.87 23.68 -4.17
CA ARG A 100 -34.22 23.24 -4.53
C ARG A 100 -35.26 23.38 -3.40
N SER A 101 -34.90 24.03 -2.27
CA SER A 101 -35.80 24.32 -1.15
C SER A 101 -36.12 25.80 -1.02
#